data_AF-A0A935I3W6-F1
#
_entry.id   AF-A0A935I3W6-F1
#
_cell.length_a   1.000
_cell.length_b   1.000
_cell.length_c   1.000
_cell.angle_alpha   90.00
_cell.angle_beta   90.00
_cell.angle_gamma   90.00
#
_symmetry.space_group_name_H-M   'P 1'
#
loop_
_entity.id
_entity.type
_entity.pdbx_description
1 polymer ?
#
loop_
_entity_poly.entity_id
_entity_poly.type
_entity_poly.pdbx_seq_one_letter_code
_entity_poly.pdbx_strand_id
1 'polypeptide(L)' 'MILLSTFENEMEAQLLASQLREAGIDHKIEENKADGFQLFVFEDDVEEAKEILEARASSDDDYLVDLGGDDLDLDEFADE' A
#
# COMPACT_ATOMS: atom_id res chain seq x y z
N MET A 1 12.49 3.67 -7.37
CA MET A 1 11.10 3.66 -6.88
C MET A 1 10.63 2.22 -6.94
N ILE A 2 10.14 1.70 -5.82
CA ILE A 2 9.63 0.34 -5.65
C ILE A 2 8.12 0.38 -5.40
N LEU A 3 7.42 -0.70 -5.75
CA LEU A 3 5.98 -0.80 -5.57
C LEU A 3 5.67 -0.90 -4.07
N LEU A 4 4.84 0.02 -3.57
CA LEU A 4 4.35 -0.02 -2.20
C LEU A 4 3.08 -0.85 -2.10
N SER A 5 2.09 -0.55 -2.96
CA SER A 5 0.79 -1.20 -2.96
C SER A 5 0.08 -0.95 -4.30
N THR A 6 -0.83 -1.85 -4.66
CA THR A 6 -1.78 -1.66 -5.76
C THR A 6 -3.17 -1.36 -5.20
N PHE A 7 -3.95 -0.59 -5.96
CA PHE A 7 -5.30 -0.18 -5.60
C PHE A 7 -6.23 -0.39 -6.78
N GLU A 8 -7.41 -0.95 -6.57
CA GLU A 8 -8.42 -1.06 -7.61
C GLU A 8 -9.04 0.30 -7.97
N ASN A 9 -8.97 1.27 -7.04
CA ASN A 9 -9.63 2.57 -7.14
C ASN A 9 -8.64 3.73 -7.02
N GLU A 10 -8.74 4.70 -7.95
CA GLU A 10 -7.90 5.91 -7.97
C GLU A 10 -7.96 6.66 -6.65
N MET A 11 -9.15 6.73 -6.05
CA MET A 11 -9.37 7.49 -4.82
C MET A 11 -8.52 6.97 -3.66
N GLU A 12 -8.36 5.65 -3.55
CA GLU A 12 -7.57 5.04 -2.47
C GLU A 12 -6.07 5.25 -2.65
N ALA A 13 -5.60 5.16 -3.89
CA ALA A 13 -4.23 5.49 -4.26
C ALA A 13 -3.92 6.96 -3.96
N GLN A 14 -4.83 7.88 -4.29
CA GLN A 14 -4.69 9.32 -4.01
C GLN A 14 -4.71 9.63 -2.51
N LEU A 15 -5.51 8.90 -1.72
CA LEU A 15 -5.56 9.04 -0.26
C LEU A 15 -4.24 8.65 0.38
N LEU A 16 -3.66 7.51 -0.04
CA LEU A 16 -2.36 7.08 0.48
C LEU A 16 -1.23 8.00 0.00
N ALA A 17 -1.24 8.38 -1.28
CA ALA A 17 -0.31 9.35 -1.84
C ALA A 17 -0.32 10.69 -1.08
N SER A 18 -1.50 11.17 -0.68
CA SER A 18 -1.61 12.38 0.15
C SER A 18 -0.95 12.21 1.51
N GLN A 19 -1.17 11.08 2.18
CA GLN A 19 -0.55 10.78 3.48
C GLN A 19 0.97 10.66 3.37
N LEU A 20 1.47 9.98 2.35
CA LEU A 20 2.90 9.87 2.06
C LEU A 20 3.51 11.25 1.80
N ARG A 21 2.82 12.09 1.01
CA ARG A 21 3.26 13.46 0.76
C ARG A 21 3.32 14.30 2.04
N GLU A 22 2.36 14.14 2.94
CA GLU A 22 2.34 14.84 4.24
C GLU A 22 3.49 14.40 5.15
N ALA A 23 3.88 13.12 5.08
CA ALA A 23 5.09 12.60 5.73
C ALA A 23 6.40 13.08 5.06
N GLY A 24 6.32 13.64 3.85
CA GLY A 24 7.49 14.08 3.08
C GLY A 24 8.06 13.00 2.16
N ILE A 25 7.33 11.90 1.97
CA ILE A 25 7.71 10.77 1.14
C ILE A 25 7.32 11.04 -0.32
N ASP A 26 8.32 10.96 -1.20
CA ASP A 26 8.10 11.02 -2.64
C ASP A 26 7.41 9.74 -3.13
N HIS A 27 6.27 9.92 -3.80
CA HIS A 27 5.43 8.85 -4.32
C HIS A 27 5.11 9.08 -5.80
N LYS A 28 4.77 8.00 -6.51
CA LYS A 28 4.34 8.01 -7.90
C LYS A 28 3.18 7.04 -8.08
N ILE A 29 2.05 7.51 -8.60
CA ILE A 29 0.92 6.66 -8.98
C ILE A 29 1.02 6.38 -10.48
N GLU A 30 0.92 5.12 -10.88
CA GLU A 30 0.74 4.72 -12.27
C GLU A 30 -0.56 3.92 -12.45
N GLU A 31 -1.36 4.30 -13.44
CA GLU A 31 -2.52 3.51 -13.86
C GLU A 31 -2.04 2.35 -14.75
N ASN A 32 -2.23 1.13 -14.27
CA ASN A 32 -2.04 -0.10 -15.00
C ASN A 32 -3.41 -0.67 -15.40
N LYS A 33 -3.69 -0.69 -16.70
CA LYS A 33 -4.99 -1.15 -17.23
C LYS A 33 -5.33 -2.61 -16.92
N ALA A 34 -4.37 -3.41 -16.49
CA ALA A 34 -4.58 -4.80 -16.08
C ALA A 34 -4.77 -4.97 -14.56
N ASP A 35 -4.15 -4.10 -13.76
CA ASP A 35 -3.96 -4.30 -12.31
C ASP A 35 -4.51 -3.14 -11.44
N GLY A 36 -5.06 -2.09 -12.06
CA GLY A 36 -5.54 -0.89 -11.38
C GLY A 36 -4.45 0.17 -11.18
N PHE A 37 -4.46 0.86 -10.05
CA PHE A 37 -3.56 1.96 -9.71
C PHE A 37 -2.42 1.48 -8.84
N GLN A 38 -1.20 1.56 -9.35
CA GLN A 38 0.01 1.13 -8.67
C GLN A 38 0.70 2.33 -8.02
N LEU A 39 0.93 2.27 -6.72
CA LEU A 39 1.63 3.31 -5.99
C LEU A 39 3.08 2.89 -5.73
N PHE A 40 4.01 3.70 -6.21
CA PHE A 40 5.44 3.51 -6.05
C PHE A 40 6.01 4.56 -5.10
N VAL A 41 6.98 4.17 -4.28
CA VAL A 41 7.74 5.05 -3.38
C VAL A 41 9.24 4.80 -3.55
N PHE A 42 10.09 5.63 -2.96
CA PHE A 42 11.54 5.36 -2.96
C PHE A 42 11.90 4.25 -1.98
N GLU A 43 13.01 3.54 -2.25
CA GLU A 43 13.48 2.44 -1.39
C GLU A 43 13.96 2.98 -0.02
N ASP A 44 14.47 4.21 0.04
CA ASP A 44 14.89 4.87 1.29
C ASP A 44 13.69 5.15 2.22
N ASP A 45 12.52 5.42 1.63
CA ASP A 45 11.31 5.80 2.34
C ASP A 45 10.27 4.65 2.43
N VAL A 46 10.61 3.45 1.93
CA VAL A 46 9.63 2.35 1.85
C VAL A 46 9.20 1.85 3.22
N GLU A 47 10.12 1.84 4.19
CA GLU A 47 9.82 1.39 5.54
C GLU A 47 8.79 2.33 6.18
N GLU A 48 9.01 3.64 6.09
CA GLU A 48 8.08 4.65 6.61
C GLU A 48 6.74 4.65 5.84
N ALA A 49 6.79 4.43 4.53
CA ALA A 49 5.59 4.32 3.70
C ALA A 49 4.74 3.09 4.05
N LYS A 50 5.38 1.96 4.40
CA LYS A 50 4.71 0.75 4.90
C LYS A 50 4.08 1.00 6.27
N GLU A 51 4.78 1.65 7.18
CA GLU A 51 4.22 2.00 8.50
C GLU A 51 2.96 2.87 8.37
N ILE A 52 2.94 3.83 7.45
CA ILE A 52 1.76 4.67 7.17
C ILE A 52 0.61 3.84 6.57
N LEU A 53 0.92 2.92 5.65
CA LEU A 53 -0.06 2.00 5.07
C LEU A 53 -0.69 1.11 6.16
N GLU A 54 0.14 0.51 7.02
CA GLU A 54 -0.31 -0.35 8.12
C GLU A 54 -1.08 0.43 9.19
N ALA A 55 -0.68 1.66 9.52
CA ALA A 55 -1.41 2.51 10.46
C ALA A 55 -2.80 2.92 9.93
N ARG A 56 -2.90 3.16 8.62
CA ARG A 56 -4.18 3.39 7.93
C ARG A 56 -5.05 2.13 7.98
N ALA A 57 -4.49 0.97 7.66
CA ALA A 57 -5.22 -0.28 7.67
C ALA A 57 -5.68 -0.70 9.07
N SER A 58 -4.84 -0.49 10.09
CA SER A 58 -5.16 -0.79 11.50
C SER A 58 -6.22 0.16 12.08
N SER A 59 -6.44 1.33 11.47
CA SER A 59 -7.53 2.23 11.87
C SER A 59 -8.87 1.87 11.22
N ASP A 60 -8.86 1.00 10.21
CA ASP A 60 -10.01 0.46 9.48
C ASP A 60 -10.10 -1.06 9.76
N ASP A 61 -10.21 -1.41 11.05
CA ASP A 61 -10.31 -2.77 11.60
C ASP A 61 -11.61 -3.46 11.14
N ASP A 62 -11.72 -3.78 9.84
CA ASP A 62 -12.65 -4.75 9.26
C ASP A 62 -12.31 -5.15 7.79
N TYR A 63 -11.39 -4.47 7.07
CA TYR A 63 -11.21 -4.68 5.61
C TYR A 63 -9.75 -4.73 5.11
N LEU A 64 -8.79 -5.25 5.88
CA LEU A 64 -7.48 -5.61 5.32
C LEU A 64 -7.59 -6.88 4.46
N VAL A 65 -8.20 -6.74 3.28
CA VAL A 65 -7.98 -7.65 2.16
C VAL A 65 -6.54 -7.42 1.71
N ASP A 66 -5.72 -8.43 1.93
CA ASP A 66 -4.53 -8.82 1.15
C ASP A 66 -4.31 -7.99 -0.14
N LEU A 67 -3.61 -6.86 -0.03
CA LEU A 67 -3.18 -6.07 -1.18
C LEU A 67 -1.71 -6.34 -1.48
N GLY A 68 -1.45 -7.54 -2.01
CA GLY A 68 -0.55 -7.69 -3.16
C GLY A 68 0.94 -7.47 -2.93
N GLY A 69 1.50 -8.02 -1.85
CA GLY A 69 2.91 -8.38 -1.78
C GLY A 69 3.07 -9.88 -2.00
N ASP A 70 3.25 -10.32 -3.25
CA ASP A 70 3.61 -11.69 -3.63
C ASP A 70 5.00 -12.06 -3.08
N ASP A 71 5.10 -12.22 -1.75
CA ASP A 71 6.03 -13.05 -0.96
C ASP A 71 5.69 -12.93 0.56
N LEU A 72 4.41 -13.06 0.92
CA LEU A 72 4.02 -13.37 2.29
C LEU A 72 3.14 -14.62 2.22
N ASP A 73 3.76 -15.79 2.35
CA ASP A 73 3.11 -17.05 2.70
C ASP A 73 2.33 -16.86 4.02
N LEU A 74 1.11 -16.36 3.91
CA LEU A 74 0.10 -16.25 4.97
C LEU A 74 -0.76 -17.53 5.04
N ASP A 75 -0.22 -18.67 4.59
CA ASP A 75 -0.85 -20.00 4.73
C ASP A 75 -0.60 -20.63 6.13
N GLU A 76 0.02 -19.88 7.05
CA GLU A 76 0.33 -20.32 8.42
C GLU A 76 -0.04 -19.27 9.48
N PHE A 77 -1.30 -18.81 9.51
CA PHE A 77 -1.87 -18.25 10.75
C PHE A 77 -3.19 -18.92 11.14
N ALA A 78 -2.99 -20.13 11.67
CA ALA A 78 -3.65 -20.72 12.83
C ALA A 78 -5.16 -21.07 12.77
N ASP A 79 -5.36 -22.38 12.60
CA ASP A 79 -6.49 -23.23 13.03
C ASP A 79 -6.90 -22.96 14.50
N GLU A 80 -8.17 -22.57 14.74
CA GLU A 80 -9.02 -23.01 15.89
C GLU A 80 -10.51 -22.67 15.68
#